data_AF-A0A3D1GWQ7-F1
#
_entry.id   AF-A0A3D1GWQ7-F1
#
_cell.length_a   1.000
_cell.length_b   1.000
_cell.length_c   1.000
_cell.angle_alpha   90.00
_cell.angle_beta   90.00
_cell.angle_gamma   90.00
#
_symmetry.space_group_name_H-M   'P 1'
#
loop_
_entity.id
_entity.type
_entity.pdbx_description
1 polymer ?
#
loop_
_entity_poly.entity_id
_entity_poly.type
_entity_poly.pdbx_seq_one_letter_code
_entity_poly.pdbx_strand_id
1 'polypeptide(L)' 'MEEKLSTIYLRDGRNALQYVMSLSEKYRQIATEAIFECLRLGYPLNNMEITGKARELQRMRNAYV' A
#
# COMPACT_ATOMS: atom_id res chain seq x y z
N MET A 1 10.10 7.15 5.66
CA MET A 1 8.97 6.39 5.09
C MET A 1 9.14 4.90 5.39
N GLU A 2 10.33 4.35 5.18
CA GLU A 2 10.68 2.95 5.49
C GLU A 2 10.49 2.60 6.98
N GLU A 3 10.88 3.48 7.90
CA GLU A 3 10.70 3.28 9.35
C GLU A 3 9.23 3.19 9.79
N LYS A 4 8.31 3.85 9.06
CA LYS A 4 6.88 3.74 9.35
C LYS A 4 6.30 2.42 8.83
N LEU A 5 6.83 1.89 7.74
CA LEU A 5 6.38 0.61 7.17
C LEU A 5 6.93 -0.59 7.95
N SER A 6 8.11 -0.46 8.58
CA SER A 6 8.74 -1.55 9.34
C SER A 6 7.98 -1.90 10.62
N THR A 7 7.08 -1.03 11.11
CA THR A 7 6.24 -1.30 12.29
C THR A 7 4.84 -1.79 11.94
N ILE A 8 4.50 -1.83 10.65
CA ILE A 8 3.17 -2.22 10.16
C ILE A 8 3.20 -3.67 9.69
N TYR A 9 2.19 -4.43 10.11
CA TYR A 9 2.00 -5.82 9.71
C TYR A 9 0.72 -5.98 8.90
N LEU A 10 0.84 -6.71 7.79
CA LEU A 10 -0.30 -7.17 7.01
C LEU A 10 -1.06 -8.24 7.80
N ARG A 11 -2.30 -8.51 7.37
CA ARG A 11 -3.20 -9.48 7.99
C ARG A 11 -2.65 -10.90 8.00
N ASP A 12 -1.77 -11.23 7.07
CA ASP A 12 -1.07 -12.51 6.98
C ASP A 12 0.22 -12.57 7.83
N GLY A 13 0.51 -11.52 8.61
CA GLY A 13 1.69 -11.41 9.45
C GLY A 13 2.94 -10.94 8.73
N ARG A 14 2.90 -10.67 7.41
CA ARG A 14 4.05 -10.09 6.70
C ARG A 14 4.26 -8.63 7.06
N ASN A 15 5.52 -8.22 7.16
CA ASN A 15 5.84 -6.82 7.38
C ASN A 15 5.52 -5.99 6.13
N ALA A 16 4.97 -4.79 6.31
CA ALA A 16 4.58 -3.92 5.20
C ALA A 16 5.78 -3.44 4.37
N LEU A 17 6.94 -3.21 4.99
CA LEU A 17 8.17 -2.87 4.27
C LEU A 17 8.61 -4.04 3.38
N GLN A 18 8.59 -5.27 3.90
CA GLN A 18 8.91 -6.48 3.12
C GLN A 18 7.94 -6.65 1.95
N TYR A 19 6.64 -6.42 2.18
CA TYR A 19 5.64 -6.45 1.12
C TYR A 19 5.97 -5.45 0.02
N VAL A 20 6.22 -4.18 0.36
CA VAL A 20 6.54 -3.13 -0.62
C VAL A 20 7.84 -3.44 -1.37
N MET A 21 8.88 -3.90 -0.67
CA MET A 21 10.17 -4.24 -1.27
C MET A 21 10.08 -5.42 -2.25
N SER A 22 9.11 -6.33 -2.05
CA SER A 22 8.83 -7.44 -2.98
C SER A 22 8.22 -6.98 -4.31
N LEU A 23 7.71 -5.75 -4.39
CA LEU A 23 7.13 -5.18 -5.60
C LEU A 23 8.20 -4.52 -6.48
N SER A 24 7.93 -4.48 -7.80
CA SER A 24 8.72 -3.69 -8.73
C SER A 24 8.75 -2.22 -8.31
N GLU A 25 9.89 -1.55 -8.50
CA GLU A 25 10.14 -0.18 -8.03
C GLU A 25 9.02 0.81 -8.42
N LYS A 26 8.53 0.74 -9.66
CA LYS A 26 7.44 1.58 -10.18
C LYS A 26 6.13 1.50 -9.40
N TYR A 27 5.90 0.43 -8.63
CA TYR A 27 4.69 0.25 -7.83
C TYR A 27 4.88 0.54 -6.34
N ARG A 28 6.12 0.73 -5.87
CA ARG A 28 6.41 0.86 -4.44
C ARG A 28 5.76 2.09 -3.82
N GLN A 29 5.80 3.22 -4.52
CA GLN A 29 5.20 4.47 -4.04
C GLN A 29 3.68 4.30 -3.86
N ILE A 30 2.98 3.83 -4.89
CA ILE A 30 1.51 3.71 -4.83
C ILE A 30 1.04 2.60 -3.89
N ALA A 31 1.81 1.52 -3.75
CA ALA A 31 1.53 0.49 -2.75
C ALA A 31 1.70 1.03 -1.32
N THR A 32 2.71 1.88 -1.10
CA THR A 32 2.93 2.54 0.19
C THR A 32 1.77 3.48 0.53
N GLU A 33 1.35 4.31 -0.43
CA GLU A 33 0.18 5.19 -0.27
C GLU A 33 -1.10 4.39 0.02
N ALA A 34 -1.31 3.29 -0.71
CA ALA A 34 -2.45 2.42 -0.50
C ALA A 34 -2.46 1.80 0.91
N ILE A 35 -1.32 1.36 1.43
CA ILE A 35 -1.21 0.82 2.80
C ILE A 35 -1.60 1.87 3.83
N PHE A 36 -1.09 3.10 3.71
CA PHE A 36 -1.44 4.17 4.64
C PHE A 36 -2.91 4.58 4.53
N GLU A 37 -3.46 4.59 3.33
CA GLU A 37 -4.86 4.93 3.10
C GLU A 37 -5.81 3.84 3.64
N CYS A 38 -5.45 2.56 3.49
CA CYS A 38 -6.17 1.46 4.13
C CYS A 38 -6.15 1.62 5.66
N LEU A 39 -4.99 1.93 6.27
CA LEU A 39 -4.91 2.19 7.71
C LEU A 39 -5.78 3.38 8.15
N ARG A 40 -5.72 4.48 7.41
CA ARG A 40 -6.49 5.70 7.69
C ARG A 40 -8.00 5.43 7.67
N LEU A 41 -8.46 4.58 6.76
CA LEU A 41 -9.87 4.22 6.59
C LEU A 41 -10.30 3.03 7.47
N GLY A 42 -9.38 2.41 8.21
CA GLY A 42 -9.66 1.22 9.03
C GLY A 42 -9.88 -0.06 8.21
N TYR A 43 -9.42 -0.10 6.96
CA TYR A 43 -9.48 -1.30 6.13
C TYR A 43 -8.41 -2.31 6.50
N PRO A 44 -8.69 -3.62 6.37
CA PRO A 44 -7.72 -4.64 6.67
C PRO A 44 -6.54 -4.59 5.70
N LEU A 45 -5.31 -4.69 6.22
CA LEU A 45 -4.10 -4.74 5.41
C LEU A 45 -3.88 -6.13 4.79
N ASN A 46 -4.67 -6.47 3.79
CA ASN A 46 -4.49 -7.67 2.97
C ASN A 46 -4.19 -7.28 1.52
N ASN A 47 -3.72 -8.23 0.71
CA ASN A 47 -3.38 -7.95 -0.69
C ASN A 47 -4.56 -7.38 -1.50
N MET A 48 -5.79 -7.82 -1.24
CA MET A 48 -6.97 -7.39 -1.99
C MET A 48 -7.26 -5.90 -1.75
N GLU A 49 -7.30 -5.46 -0.50
CA GLU A 49 -7.54 -4.06 -0.14
C GLU A 49 -6.41 -3.16 -0.63
N ILE A 50 -5.15 -3.57 -0.41
CA ILE A 50 -3.98 -2.77 -0.81
C ILE A 50 -3.94 -2.61 -2.33
N THR A 51 -4.18 -3.67 -3.10
CA THR A 51 -4.18 -3.58 -4.57
C THR A 51 -5.39 -2.84 -5.11
N GLY A 52 -6.57 -3.02 -4.52
CA GLY A 52 -7.77 -2.27 -4.85
C GLY A 52 -7.58 -0.77 -4.65
N LYS A 53 -7.06 -0.38 -3.48
CA LYS A 53 -6.78 1.01 -3.15
C LYS A 53 -5.68 1.61 -4.03
N ALA A 54 -4.61 0.86 -4.32
CA ALA A 54 -3.56 1.31 -5.24
C ALA A 54 -4.12 1.62 -6.65
N ARG A 55 -5.03 0.79 -7.16
CA ARG A 55 -5.68 1.04 -8.46
C ARG A 55 -6.59 2.26 -8.44
N GLU A 56 -7.31 2.49 -7.35
CA GLU A 56 -8.12 3.70 -7.17
C GLU A 56 -7.27 4.95 -7.18
N LEU A 57 -6.20 4.98 -6.37
CA LEU A 57 -5.24 6.08 -6.34
C LEU A 57 -4.61 6.33 -7.71
N GLN A 58 -4.27 5.27 -8.46
CA GLN A 58 -3.70 5.40 -9.81
C GLN A 58 -4.70 6.03 -10.77
N ARG A 59 -5.97 5.62 -10.71
CA ARG A 59 -7.04 6.18 -11.55
C ARG A 59 -7.28 7.65 -11.24
N MET A 60 -7.31 8.01 -9.95
CA MET A 60 -7.42 9.42 -9.55
C MET A 60 -6.24 10.21 -10.09
N ARG A 61 -5.01 9.73 -9.92
CA ARG A 61 -3.81 10.40 -10.44
C ARG A 61 -3.87 10.61 -11.95
N ASN A 62 -4.33 9.61 -12.70
CA ASN A 62 -4.46 9.70 -14.16
C ASN A 62 -5.63 10.58 -14.64
N ALA A 63 -6.67 10.77 -13.82
CA ALA A 63 -7.81 11.61 -14.16
C ALA A 63 -7.51 13.11 -14.03
N TYR A 64 -6.45 13.47 -13.30
CA TYR A 64 -5.96 14.84 -13.14
C TYR A 64 -4.70 15.14 -13.98
N VAL A 65 -4.38 14.30 -14.97
CA VAL A 65 -3.26 14.46 -15.92
C VAL A 65 -3.78 14.75 -17.32
#